data_AF-A0A3B9BEJ3-F1
#
_entry.id   AF-A0A3B9BEJ3-F1
#
_cell.length_a   1.000
_cell.length_b   1.000
_cell.length_c   1.000
_cell.angle_alpha   90.00
_cell.angle_beta   90.00
_cell.angle_gamma   90.00
#
_symmetry.space_group_name_H-M   'P 1'
#
loop_
_entity.id
_entity.type
_entity.pdbx_description
1 polymer ?
#
loop_
_entity_poly.entity_id
_entity_poly.type
_entity_poly.pdbx_seq_one_letter_code
_entity_poly.pdbx_strand_id
1 'polypeptide(L)'
;MSKLGDGDEAEWRKAFPILFNVAFATLRWKLGLSFDDAEDVAQESVAEIINSKFKFKDKTFKDLKRFTGVVAYNKGVDFLRFVNSEKRGSGGVLSLNEKIGEKGITRLELVASRLENFDYYKLFDYVSAVDDCRNETLNEKEKNFIHSYYIFGDCHREIAKKNKLPNEKSIGITIHRSLVKLEKCLNAKRFENPFNHENLGP
;
A
#
# COMPACT_ATOMS: atom_id res chain seq x y z
N MET A 1 22.15 -15.78 -4.61
CA MET A 1 21.34 -15.56 -3.39
C MET A 1 22.08 -15.93 -2.10
N SER A 2 23.32 -16.47 -2.14
CA SER A 2 24.16 -16.61 -0.94
C SER A 2 24.55 -15.25 -0.35
N LYS A 3 24.90 -14.28 -1.21
CA LYS A 3 25.49 -12.99 -0.85
C LYS A 3 24.72 -12.16 0.19
N LEU A 4 23.38 -12.09 0.12
CA LEU A 4 22.58 -11.42 1.16
C LEU A 4 22.67 -12.14 2.51
N GLY A 5 22.64 -13.46 2.50
CA GLY A 5 22.84 -14.30 3.68
C GLY A 5 24.27 -14.26 4.23
N ASP A 6 25.23 -13.96 3.37
CA ASP A 6 26.65 -13.77 3.71
C ASP A 6 26.94 -12.34 4.21
N GLY A 7 25.94 -11.45 4.26
CA GLY A 7 26.09 -10.07 4.73
C GLY A 7 26.69 -9.10 3.72
N ASP A 8 26.65 -9.40 2.42
CA ASP A 8 27.16 -8.52 1.36
C ASP A 8 26.43 -7.17 1.33
N GLU A 9 27.13 -6.12 1.73
CA GLU A 9 26.59 -4.77 1.86
C GLU A 9 26.08 -4.22 0.51
N ALA A 10 26.74 -4.53 -0.60
CA ALA A 10 26.34 -4.03 -1.91
C ALA A 10 25.02 -4.64 -2.39
N GLU A 11 24.77 -5.91 -2.04
CA GLU A 11 23.48 -6.54 -2.30
C GLU A 11 22.39 -6.03 -1.35
N TRP A 12 22.72 -5.75 -0.08
CA TRP A 12 21.79 -5.13 0.86
C TRP A 12 21.38 -3.71 0.46
N ARG A 13 22.30 -2.91 -0.08
CA ARG A 13 21.99 -1.58 -0.65
C ARG A 13 20.98 -1.66 -1.80
N LYS A 14 21.04 -2.72 -2.62
CA LYS A 14 20.06 -2.96 -3.70
C LYS A 14 18.72 -3.46 -3.16
N ALA A 15 18.74 -4.25 -2.09
CA ALA A 15 17.53 -4.79 -1.46
C ALA A 15 16.76 -3.72 -0.68
N PHE A 16 17.46 -2.81 0.01
CA PHE A 16 16.89 -1.80 0.89
C PHE A 16 15.66 -1.08 0.32
N PRO A 17 15.70 -0.41 -0.85
CA PRO A 17 14.53 0.33 -1.36
C PRO A 17 13.32 -0.57 -1.62
N ILE A 18 13.54 -1.83 -1.96
CA ILE A 18 12.45 -2.79 -2.18
C ILE A 18 11.82 -3.19 -0.84
N LEU A 19 12.64 -3.49 0.16
CA LEU A 19 12.16 -3.88 1.49
C LEU A 19 11.48 -2.72 2.20
N PHE A 20 12.04 -1.52 2.08
CA PHE A 20 11.45 -0.29 2.59
C PHE A 20 10.05 -0.07 2.03
N ASN A 21 9.86 -0.16 0.71
CA ASN A 21 8.55 0.00 0.09
C ASN A 21 7.53 -1.06 0.56
N VAL A 22 7.97 -2.30 0.81
CA VAL A 22 7.10 -3.34 1.38
C VAL A 22 6.68 -3.00 2.81
N ALA A 23 7.63 -2.55 3.65
CA ALA A 23 7.35 -2.14 5.02
C ALA A 23 6.41 -0.93 5.05
N PHE A 24 6.75 0.12 4.30
CA PHE A 24 5.99 1.36 4.20
C PHE A 24 4.55 1.12 3.70
N ALA A 25 4.38 0.34 2.61
CA ALA A 25 3.06 -0.02 2.12
C ALA A 25 2.25 -0.82 3.15
N THR A 26 2.90 -1.72 3.90
CA THR A 26 2.24 -2.46 4.98
C THR A 26 1.71 -1.52 6.06
N LEU A 27 2.51 -0.55 6.50
CA LEU A 27 2.16 0.42 7.54
C LEU A 27 1.06 1.39 7.08
N ARG A 28 1.16 1.90 5.86
CA ARG A 28 0.18 2.85 5.29
C ARG A 28 -1.16 2.19 5.01
N TRP A 29 -1.16 1.04 4.35
CA TRP A 29 -2.40 0.45 3.83
C TRP A 29 -3.08 -0.49 4.81
N LYS A 30 -2.33 -1.23 5.64
CA LYS A 30 -2.95 -2.14 6.62
C LYS A 30 -3.22 -1.50 7.96
N LEU A 31 -2.36 -0.58 8.39
CA LEU A 31 -2.45 0.03 9.73
C LEU A 31 -2.86 1.51 9.68
N GLY A 32 -2.89 2.14 8.52
CA GLY A 32 -3.37 3.51 8.37
C GLY A 32 -2.49 4.55 9.06
N LEU A 33 -1.22 4.25 9.34
CA LEU A 33 -0.27 5.20 9.96
C LEU A 33 -0.14 6.45 9.08
N SER A 34 0.20 7.59 9.68
CA SER A 34 0.55 8.80 8.93
C SER A 34 1.75 8.54 8.01
N PHE A 35 2.03 9.46 7.08
CA PHE A 35 3.19 9.31 6.20
C PHE A 35 4.48 9.25 7.01
N ASP A 36 4.68 10.21 7.91
CA ASP A 36 5.88 10.35 8.72
C ASP A 36 6.07 9.15 9.65
N ASP A 37 5.02 8.74 10.39
CA ASP A 37 5.09 7.57 11.27
C ASP A 37 5.39 6.28 10.48
N ALA A 38 4.80 6.15 9.29
CA ALA A 38 5.04 4.97 8.46
C ALA A 38 6.45 4.94 7.88
N GLU A 39 7.05 6.10 7.57
CA GLU A 39 8.43 6.21 7.12
C GLU A 39 9.39 5.79 8.23
N ASP A 40 9.27 6.36 9.42
CA ASP A 40 10.15 6.05 10.56
C ASP A 40 10.08 4.56 10.93
N VAL A 41 8.87 4.02 11.10
CA VAL A 41 8.68 2.61 11.45
C VAL A 41 9.16 1.69 10.31
N ALA A 42 9.05 2.09 9.04
CA ALA A 42 9.58 1.32 7.93
C ALA A 42 11.11 1.28 7.93
N GLN A 43 11.78 2.41 8.18
CA GLN A 43 13.24 2.46 8.27
C GLN A 43 13.76 1.55 9.38
N GLU A 44 13.15 1.64 10.57
CA GLU A 44 13.50 0.78 11.70
C GLU A 44 13.27 -0.70 11.39
N SER A 45 12.15 -1.04 10.74
CA SER A 45 11.81 -2.42 10.40
C SER A 45 12.86 -3.02 9.46
N VAL A 46 13.26 -2.27 8.43
CA VAL A 46 14.29 -2.73 7.50
C VAL A 46 15.67 -2.81 8.16
N ALA A 47 16.02 -1.84 9.00
CA ALA A 47 17.25 -1.87 9.78
C ALA A 47 17.30 -3.10 10.70
N GLU A 48 16.20 -3.44 11.38
CA GLU A 48 16.09 -4.65 12.19
C GLU A 48 16.29 -5.91 11.34
N ILE A 49 15.71 -5.98 10.15
CA ILE A 49 15.85 -7.15 9.27
C ILE A 49 17.28 -7.32 8.80
N ILE A 50 17.96 -6.23 8.44
CA ILE A 50 19.39 -6.23 8.05
C ILE A 50 20.25 -6.70 9.21
N ASN A 51 19.97 -6.20 10.42
CA ASN A 51 20.71 -6.56 11.63
C ASN A 51 20.30 -7.92 12.21
N SER A 52 19.14 -8.44 11.82
CA SER A 52 18.68 -9.74 12.23
C SER A 52 19.53 -10.81 11.57
N LYS A 53 19.84 -11.87 12.31
CA LYS A 53 20.46 -13.09 11.75
C LYS A 53 19.44 -13.87 10.92
N PHE A 54 18.72 -13.22 10.01
CA PHE A 54 17.78 -13.88 9.13
C PHE A 54 18.53 -14.98 8.40
N LYS A 55 18.26 -16.23 8.77
CA LYS A 55 18.97 -17.37 8.22
C LYS A 55 18.44 -17.60 6.82
N PHE A 56 19.10 -17.00 5.84
CA PHE A 56 18.79 -17.12 4.42
C PHE A 56 19.03 -18.52 3.84
N LYS A 57 19.50 -19.48 4.64
CA LYS A 57 19.71 -20.86 4.19
C LYS A 57 18.39 -21.39 3.62
N ASP A 58 18.39 -21.67 2.33
CA ASP A 58 17.25 -22.16 1.53
C ASP A 58 16.04 -21.20 1.45
N LYS A 59 16.24 -19.90 1.70
CA LYS A 59 15.20 -18.86 1.59
C LYS A 59 15.37 -18.01 0.34
N THR A 60 14.26 -17.58 -0.23
CA THR A 60 14.23 -16.73 -1.42
C THR A 60 14.07 -15.26 -1.04
N PHE A 61 14.40 -14.36 -1.97
CA PHE A 61 14.12 -12.93 -1.80
C PHE A 61 12.61 -12.62 -1.61
N LYS A 62 11.72 -13.46 -2.15
CA LYS A 62 10.28 -13.34 -1.92
C LYS A 62 9.93 -13.62 -0.45
N ASP A 63 10.62 -14.57 0.18
CA ASP A 63 10.45 -14.87 1.61
C ASP A 63 10.94 -13.70 2.45
N LEU A 64 12.02 -13.04 2.05
CA LEU A 64 12.51 -11.82 2.69
C LEU A 64 11.49 -10.68 2.61
N LYS A 65 10.86 -10.45 1.45
CA LYS A 65 9.78 -9.46 1.31
C LYS A 65 8.60 -9.78 2.25
N ARG A 66 8.19 -11.05 2.30
CA ARG A 66 7.10 -11.49 3.21
C ARG A 66 7.48 -11.27 4.67
N PHE A 67 8.68 -11.67 5.06
CA PHE A 67 9.21 -11.46 6.40
C PHE A 67 9.24 -9.98 6.75
N THR A 68 9.65 -9.13 5.80
CA THR A 68 9.64 -7.67 5.96
C THR A 68 8.26 -7.11 6.27
N GLY A 69 7.24 -7.55 5.52
CA GLY A 69 5.86 -7.15 5.80
C GLY A 69 5.39 -7.58 7.19
N VAL A 70 5.79 -8.77 7.67
CA VAL A 70 5.44 -9.26 9.01
C VAL A 70 6.12 -8.44 10.11
N VAL A 71 7.43 -8.20 9.99
CA VAL A 71 8.18 -7.38 10.95
C VAL A 71 7.60 -5.97 11.01
N ALA A 72 7.38 -5.34 9.85
CA ALA A 72 6.81 -4.00 9.77
C ALA A 72 5.40 -3.94 10.39
N TYR A 73 4.54 -4.92 10.11
CA TYR A 73 3.21 -4.97 10.72
C TYR A 73 3.28 -5.05 12.25
N ASN A 74 4.12 -5.93 12.80
CA ASN A 74 4.24 -6.10 14.25
C ASN A 74 4.81 -4.83 14.90
N LYS A 75 5.86 -4.24 14.33
CA LYS A 75 6.41 -2.96 14.79
C LYS A 75 5.39 -1.83 14.73
N GLY A 76 4.60 -1.76 13.66
CA GLY A 76 3.52 -0.78 13.54
C GLY A 76 2.45 -0.96 14.62
N VAL A 77 2.08 -2.20 14.95
CA VAL A 77 1.15 -2.50 16.06
C VAL A 77 1.74 -2.06 17.40
N ASP A 78 3.03 -2.33 17.65
CA ASP A 78 3.69 -1.92 18.89
C ASP A 78 3.86 -0.41 19.00
N PHE A 79 4.17 0.28 17.89
CA PHE A 79 4.14 1.73 17.80
C PHE A 79 2.75 2.29 18.15
N LEU A 80 1.68 1.75 17.56
CA LEU A 80 0.32 2.18 17.88
C LEU A 80 -0.03 1.92 19.35
N ARG A 81 0.43 0.81 19.94
CA ARG A 81 0.25 0.53 21.37
C ARG A 81 1.00 1.55 22.22
N PHE A 82 2.23 1.88 21.86
CA PHE A 82 3.05 2.89 22.53
C PHE A 82 2.35 4.25 22.51
N VAL A 83 2.00 4.75 21.31
CA VAL A 83 1.29 6.02 21.13
C VAL A 83 -0.04 6.05 21.90
N ASN A 84 -0.80 4.95 21.88
CA ASN A 84 -2.06 4.86 22.61
C ASN A 84 -1.85 4.79 24.14
N SER A 85 -0.75 4.20 24.60
CA SER A 85 -0.39 4.14 26.03
C SER A 85 0.10 5.49 26.56
N GLU A 86 0.89 6.24 25.78
CA GLU A 86 1.29 7.60 26.11
C GLU A 86 0.09 8.54 26.16
N LYS A 87 -0.86 8.42 25.22
CA LYS A 87 -2.14 9.16 25.26
C LYS A 87 -2.98 8.84 26.49
N ARG A 88 -2.96 7.59 26.98
CA ARG A 88 -3.67 7.18 28.21
C ARG A 88 -2.96 7.66 29.49
N GLY A 89 -1.62 7.72 29.49
CA GLY A 89 -0.82 8.17 30.64
C GLY A 89 -0.70 9.69 30.80
N SER A 90 -0.85 10.45 29.71
CA SER A 90 -0.78 11.92 29.69
C SER A 90 -2.11 12.63 30.02
N GLY A 91 -3.15 11.89 30.41
CA GLY A 91 -4.51 12.44 30.57
C GLY A 91 -5.18 12.85 29.23
N GLY A 92 -4.47 12.69 28.11
CA GLY A 92 -4.92 12.99 26.76
C GLY A 92 -5.73 11.85 26.13
N VAL A 93 -6.77 11.37 26.82
CA VAL A 93 -7.84 10.67 26.10
C VAL A 93 -8.61 11.75 25.36
N LEU A 94 -8.19 12.03 24.13
CA LEU A 94 -8.92 12.89 23.21
C LEU A 94 -10.32 12.30 23.11
N SER A 95 -11.29 13.00 23.69
CA SER A 95 -12.64 12.47 23.78
C SER A 95 -13.17 12.30 22.37
N LEU A 96 -13.79 11.15 22.11
CA LEU A 96 -14.53 10.94 20.87
C LEU A 96 -15.61 12.02 20.67
N ASN A 97 -16.08 12.62 21.76
CA ASN A 97 -17.04 13.72 21.80
C ASN A 97 -16.38 15.12 21.80
N GLU A 98 -15.04 15.20 21.77
CA GLU A 98 -14.33 16.47 21.69
C GLU A 98 -14.57 17.09 20.31
N LYS A 99 -15.04 18.34 20.31
CA LYS A 99 -15.29 19.12 19.12
C LYS A 99 -13.98 19.58 18.49
N ILE A 100 -13.83 19.42 17.18
CA ILE A 100 -12.63 19.75 16.42
C ILE A 100 -12.97 20.75 15.32
N GLY A 101 -12.15 21.80 15.19
CA GLY A 101 -12.32 22.86 14.20
C GLY A 101 -13.49 23.81 14.48
N GLU A 102 -13.60 24.88 13.70
CA GLU A 102 -14.61 25.93 13.91
C GLU A 102 -16.07 25.44 13.74
N LYS A 103 -16.26 24.38 12.93
CA LYS A 103 -17.58 23.76 12.70
C LYS A 103 -18.06 22.90 13.88
N GLY A 104 -17.20 22.64 14.86
CA GLY A 104 -17.57 21.99 16.11
C GLY A 104 -18.02 20.53 15.97
N ILE A 105 -17.59 19.82 14.92
CA ILE A 105 -17.84 18.40 14.75
C ILE A 105 -17.00 17.58 15.72
N THR A 106 -17.55 16.51 16.27
CA THR A 106 -16.80 15.65 17.19
C THR A 106 -15.78 14.80 16.44
N ARG A 107 -14.75 14.33 17.13
CA ARG A 107 -13.77 13.39 16.55
C ARG A 107 -14.42 12.10 16.05
N LEU A 108 -15.44 11.64 16.76
CA LEU A 108 -16.26 10.50 16.36
C LEU A 108 -17.04 10.80 15.09
N GLU A 109 -17.68 11.95 14.98
CA GLU A 109 -18.38 12.38 13.77
C GLU A 109 -17.42 12.53 12.58
N LEU A 110 -16.19 12.97 12.81
CA LEU A 110 -15.17 13.02 11.75
C LEU A 110 -14.77 11.62 11.28
N VAL A 111 -14.51 10.70 12.20
CA VAL A 111 -14.18 9.30 11.85
C VAL A 111 -15.38 8.59 11.22
N ALA A 112 -16.57 8.76 11.78
CA ALA A 112 -17.84 8.29 11.25
C ALA A 112 -18.04 8.86 9.85
N SER A 113 -17.89 10.15 9.60
CA SER A 113 -18.01 10.72 8.25
C SER A 113 -17.01 10.13 7.24
N ARG A 114 -15.81 9.70 7.67
CA ARG A 114 -14.84 9.05 6.77
C ARG A 114 -15.18 7.57 6.51
N LEU A 115 -15.85 6.91 7.44
CA LEU A 115 -16.26 5.51 7.34
C LEU A 115 -17.67 5.36 6.72
N GLU A 116 -18.60 6.23 7.07
CA GLU A 116 -19.98 6.36 6.56
C GLU A 116 -20.02 6.86 5.11
N ASN A 117 -18.93 7.47 4.61
CA ASN A 117 -18.84 7.84 3.19
C ASN A 117 -18.39 6.69 2.28
N PHE A 118 -18.08 5.50 2.82
CA PHE A 118 -18.01 4.29 1.99
C PHE A 118 -19.38 3.64 1.96
N ASP A 119 -20.25 4.16 1.09
CA ASP A 119 -21.44 3.43 0.68
C ASP A 119 -20.98 2.09 0.06
N TYR A 120 -21.15 1.01 0.81
CA TYR A 120 -20.73 -0.34 0.41
C TYR A 120 -21.38 -0.78 -0.89
N TYR A 121 -22.61 -0.30 -1.18
CA TYR A 121 -23.28 -0.55 -2.46
C TYR A 121 -22.60 0.22 -3.57
N LYS A 122 -22.29 1.50 -3.34
CA LYS A 122 -21.52 2.31 -4.30
C LYS A 122 -20.13 1.72 -4.55
N LEU A 123 -19.44 1.23 -3.51
CA LEU A 123 -18.15 0.56 -3.66
C LEU A 123 -18.28 -0.73 -4.47
N PHE A 124 -19.33 -1.52 -4.23
CA PHE A 124 -19.63 -2.71 -5.02
C PHE A 124 -19.90 -2.36 -6.48
N ASP A 125 -20.63 -1.28 -6.74
CA ASP A 125 -20.87 -0.76 -8.10
C ASP A 125 -19.57 -0.35 -8.78
N TYR A 126 -18.67 0.36 -8.06
CA TYR A 126 -17.34 0.71 -8.59
C TYR A 126 -16.49 -0.53 -8.89
N VAL A 127 -16.45 -1.51 -7.99
CA VAL A 127 -15.67 -2.75 -8.19
C VAL A 127 -16.21 -3.53 -9.39
N SER A 128 -17.53 -3.63 -9.50
CA SER A 128 -18.20 -4.29 -10.63
C SER A 128 -17.91 -3.55 -11.94
N ALA A 129 -18.03 -2.23 -11.95
CA ALA A 129 -17.74 -1.41 -13.13
C ALA A 129 -16.28 -1.49 -13.57
N VAL A 130 -15.34 -1.56 -12.62
CA VAL A 130 -13.92 -1.78 -12.90
C VAL A 130 -13.69 -3.14 -13.53
N ASP A 131 -14.31 -4.22 -13.04
CA ASP A 131 -14.16 -5.54 -13.64
C ASP A 131 -14.80 -5.62 -15.03
N ASP A 132 -15.98 -5.04 -15.22
CA ASP A 132 -16.62 -4.93 -16.53
C ASP A 132 -15.72 -4.18 -17.52
N CYS A 133 -15.25 -2.99 -17.16
CA CYS A 133 -14.36 -2.20 -18.00
C CYS A 133 -13.04 -2.92 -18.29
N ARG A 134 -12.51 -3.68 -17.31
CA ARG A 134 -11.34 -4.54 -17.48
C ARG A 134 -11.61 -5.64 -18.51
N ASN A 135 -12.78 -6.25 -18.48
CA ASN A 135 -13.15 -7.31 -19.41
C ASN A 135 -13.46 -6.78 -20.83
N GLU A 136 -14.01 -5.57 -20.94
CA GLU A 136 -14.36 -4.92 -22.21
C GLU A 136 -13.15 -4.31 -22.94
N THR A 137 -12.23 -3.67 -22.22
CA THR A 137 -11.22 -2.78 -22.85
C THR A 137 -9.80 -3.33 -22.86
N LEU A 138 -9.48 -4.27 -21.97
CA LEU A 138 -8.13 -4.80 -21.82
C LEU A 138 -7.99 -6.18 -22.46
N ASN A 139 -6.89 -6.40 -23.15
CA ASN A 139 -6.51 -7.75 -23.56
C ASN A 139 -5.92 -8.55 -22.38
N GLU A 140 -5.77 -9.87 -22.55
CA GLU A 140 -5.28 -10.75 -21.48
C GLU A 140 -3.91 -10.37 -20.93
N LYS A 141 -3.02 -9.85 -21.79
CA LYS A 141 -1.70 -9.37 -21.34
C LYS A 141 -1.83 -8.15 -20.44
N GLU A 142 -2.64 -7.18 -20.84
CA GLU A 142 -2.93 -5.96 -20.07
C GLU A 142 -3.59 -6.29 -18.73
N LYS A 143 -4.59 -7.18 -18.73
CA LYS A 143 -5.25 -7.70 -17.53
C LYS A 143 -4.26 -8.33 -16.57
N ASN A 144 -3.38 -9.20 -17.06
CA ASN A 144 -2.40 -9.89 -16.24
C ASN A 144 -1.37 -8.94 -15.62
N PHE A 145 -0.98 -7.88 -16.33
CA PHE A 145 -0.03 -6.90 -15.80
C PHE A 145 -0.63 -6.05 -14.70
N ILE A 146 -1.85 -5.52 -14.89
CA ILE A 146 -2.56 -4.77 -13.84
C ILE A 146 -2.76 -5.65 -12.62
N HIS A 147 -3.21 -6.89 -12.80
CA HIS A 147 -3.46 -7.81 -11.70
C HIS A 147 -2.15 -8.13 -10.95
N SER A 148 -1.07 -8.43 -11.67
CA SER A 148 0.24 -8.71 -11.05
C SER A 148 0.78 -7.51 -10.27
N TYR A 149 0.61 -6.30 -10.80
CA TYR A 149 1.13 -5.09 -10.17
C TYR A 149 0.30 -4.64 -8.96
N TYR A 150 -1.02 -4.50 -9.11
CA TYR A 150 -1.87 -3.90 -8.07
C TYR A 150 -2.42 -4.92 -7.06
N ILE A 151 -2.64 -6.18 -7.46
CA ILE A 151 -3.19 -7.21 -6.57
C ILE A 151 -2.07 -8.00 -5.91
N PHE A 152 -1.07 -8.44 -6.69
CA PHE A 152 0.03 -9.25 -6.18
C PHE A 152 1.26 -8.44 -5.72
N GLY A 153 1.33 -7.16 -6.05
CA GLY A 153 2.47 -6.30 -5.69
C GLY A 153 3.78 -6.69 -6.38
N ASP A 154 3.71 -7.34 -7.56
CA ASP A 154 4.90 -7.69 -8.33
C ASP A 154 5.53 -6.44 -8.95
N CYS A 155 6.87 -6.35 -8.91
CA CYS A 155 7.57 -5.28 -9.62
C CYS A 155 7.69 -5.57 -11.13
N HIS A 156 8.02 -4.57 -11.95
CA HIS A 156 8.15 -4.74 -13.42
C HIS A 156 9.08 -5.90 -13.81
N ARG A 157 10.19 -6.10 -13.10
CA ARG A 157 11.10 -7.24 -13.29
C ARG A 157 10.43 -8.59 -13.07
N GLU A 158 9.62 -8.71 -12.02
CA GLU A 158 8.91 -9.94 -11.69
C GLU A 158 7.83 -10.24 -12.73
N ILE A 159 7.12 -9.21 -13.19
CA ILE A 159 6.13 -9.32 -14.27
C ILE A 159 6.81 -9.74 -15.59
N ALA A 160 7.95 -9.14 -15.94
CA ALA A 160 8.72 -9.49 -17.14
C ALA A 160 9.13 -10.97 -17.12
N LYS A 161 9.66 -11.42 -15.97
CA LYS A 161 10.11 -12.81 -15.78
C LYS A 161 8.95 -13.80 -15.86
N LYS A 162 7.81 -13.51 -15.21
CA LYS A 162 6.61 -14.38 -15.26
C LYS A 162 6.06 -14.52 -16.67
N ASN A 163 6.15 -13.47 -17.47
CA ASN A 163 5.62 -13.42 -18.84
C ASN A 163 6.69 -13.72 -19.91
N LYS A 164 7.90 -14.19 -19.52
CA LYS A 164 9.04 -14.49 -20.41
C LYS A 164 9.37 -13.34 -21.37
N LEU A 165 9.29 -12.10 -20.89
CA LEU A 165 9.55 -10.91 -21.69
C LEU A 165 11.03 -10.49 -21.62
N PRO A 166 11.59 -10.02 -22.75
CA PRO A 166 13.01 -9.65 -22.83
C PRO A 166 13.32 -8.32 -22.13
N ASN A 167 12.33 -7.47 -21.87
CA ASN A 167 12.55 -6.16 -21.23
C ASN A 167 11.42 -5.77 -20.25
N GLU A 168 11.81 -4.98 -19.24
CA GLU A 168 10.89 -4.46 -18.20
C GLU A 168 10.24 -3.13 -18.60
N LYS A 169 10.89 -2.38 -19.51
CA LYS A 169 10.46 -1.03 -19.92
C LYS A 169 9.05 -1.02 -20.52
N SER A 170 8.68 -2.07 -21.25
CA SER A 170 7.38 -2.18 -21.88
C SER A 170 6.23 -2.36 -20.88
N ILE A 171 6.51 -2.79 -19.64
CA ILE A 171 5.49 -3.12 -18.63
C ILE A 171 4.87 -1.87 -18.04
N GLY A 172 5.69 -0.90 -17.59
CA GLY A 172 5.16 0.37 -17.07
C GLY A 172 4.31 1.12 -18.10
N ILE A 173 4.76 1.15 -19.36
CA ILE A 173 4.00 1.74 -20.48
C ILE A 173 2.68 0.99 -20.68
N THR A 174 2.69 -0.35 -20.63
CA THR A 174 1.49 -1.16 -20.80
C THR A 174 0.51 -0.91 -19.65
N ILE A 175 0.98 -0.92 -18.39
CA ILE A 175 0.15 -0.64 -17.21
C ILE A 175 -0.48 0.76 -17.33
N HIS A 176 0.31 1.78 -17.65
CA HIS A 176 -0.19 3.14 -17.80
C HIS A 176 -1.27 3.23 -18.89
N ARG A 177 -1.02 2.64 -20.08
CA ARG A 177 -2.02 2.61 -21.16
C ARG A 177 -3.29 1.86 -20.76
N SER A 178 -3.17 0.77 -20.00
CA SER A 178 -4.31 0.03 -19.48
C SER A 178 -5.12 0.88 -18.49
N LEU A 179 -4.48 1.65 -17.61
CA LEU A 179 -5.18 2.56 -16.70
C LEU A 179 -5.94 3.64 -17.46
N VAL A 180 -5.34 4.24 -18.49
CA VAL A 180 -6.01 5.23 -19.35
C VAL A 180 -7.23 4.63 -20.07
N LYS A 181 -7.15 3.36 -20.49
CA LYS A 181 -8.31 2.65 -21.09
C LYS A 181 -9.43 2.43 -20.07
N LEU A 182 -9.07 1.99 -18.86
CA LEU A 182 -10.03 1.77 -17.78
C LEU A 182 -10.70 3.08 -17.38
N GLU A 183 -9.94 4.16 -17.21
CA GLU A 183 -10.44 5.49 -16.88
C GLU A 183 -11.42 6.00 -17.94
N LYS A 184 -11.09 5.86 -19.24
CA LYS A 184 -12.00 6.22 -20.32
C LYS A 184 -13.31 5.42 -20.29
N CYS A 185 -13.24 4.13 -20.01
CA CYS A 185 -14.41 3.27 -19.89
C CYS A 185 -15.30 3.65 -18.69
N LEU A 186 -14.69 3.87 -17.52
CA LEU A 186 -15.38 4.28 -16.31
C LEU A 186 -16.07 5.65 -16.51
N ASN A 187 -15.36 6.61 -17.10
CA ASN A 187 -15.93 7.92 -17.43
C ASN A 187 -17.10 7.81 -18.41
N ALA A 188 -17.00 6.95 -19.44
CA ALA A 188 -18.10 6.70 -20.37
C ALA A 188 -19.34 6.08 -19.68
N LYS A 189 -19.11 5.26 -18.65
CA LYS A 189 -20.14 4.68 -17.79
C LYS A 189 -20.58 5.62 -16.64
N ARG A 190 -20.11 6.88 -16.63
CA ARG A 190 -20.41 7.91 -15.61
C ARG A 190 -19.96 7.55 -14.19
N PHE A 191 -18.95 6.70 -14.06
CA PHE A 191 -18.26 6.48 -12.78
C PHE A 191 -17.16 7.53 -12.64
N GLU A 192 -17.44 8.58 -11.87
CA GLU A 192 -16.45 9.62 -11.54
C GLU A 192 -15.51 9.14 -10.44
N ASN A 193 -14.29 9.71 -10.40
CA ASN A 193 -13.33 9.41 -9.33
C ASN A 193 -13.92 9.84 -7.97
N PRO A 194 -14.16 8.89 -7.04
CA PRO A 194 -14.76 9.20 -5.74
C PRO A 194 -13.85 10.04 -4.84
N PHE A 195 -12.57 10.20 -5.22
CA PHE A 195 -11.57 11.02 -4.51
C PHE A 195 -11.26 12.33 -5.22
N ASN A 196 -12.04 12.74 -6.22
CA ASN A 196 -11.87 14.04 -6.85
C ASN A 196 -12.33 15.14 -5.87
N HIS A 197 -11.41 15.62 -5.04
CA HIS A 197 -11.63 16.72 -4.12
C HIS A 197 -11.62 18.07 -4.86
N GLU A 198 -12.57 18.29 -5.77
CA GLU A 198 -12.92 19.63 -6.27
C GLU A 198 -14.13 20.24 -5.54
N ASN A 199 -14.74 19.51 -4.58
CA ASN A 199 -15.91 19.97 -3.83
C ASN A 199 -15.67 20.15 -2.31
N LEU A 200 -14.43 20.40 -1.91
CA LEU A 200 -14.17 21.11 -0.66
C LEU A 200 -13.88 22.56 -1.04
N GLY A 201 -14.96 23.33 -1.22
CA GLY A 201 -14.88 24.79 -1.26
C GLY A 201 -14.20 25.35 0.01
N PRO A 202 -13.80 26.63 -0.04
CA PRO A 202 -12.89 27.26 0.92
C PRO A 202 -13.27 27.05 2.38
#